data_AF-A0A084JC22-F1
#
_entry.id   AF-A0A084JC22-F1
#
_cell.length_a   1.000
_cell.length_b   1.000
_cell.length_c   1.000
_cell.angle_alpha   90.00
_cell.angle_beta   90.00
_cell.angle_gamma   90.00
#
_symmetry.space_group_name_H-M   'P 1'
#
loop_
_entity.id
_entity.type
_entity.pdbx_description
1 polymer ?
#
loop_
_entity_poly.entity_id
_entity_poly.type
_entity_poly.pdbx_seq_one_letter_code
_entity_poly.pdbx_strand_id
1 'polypeptide(L)'
;MLSIGAFLGISLEAVHAFGWEPILYGGITFQEYATWQAVLHWVITYFTWAVAGYLLIRTAKYRLEFDIWAKGEKMRLWQLLAVLFGIILSATISYFSWDGFKVIKEFTNLGLVKFFFQYIYYMVETAMFLLIIVFGQKALEIWTKNRNVPWGGIICGLTWGIVHLVSRGIFDIENGVLGAILGFMFGAAYLLTNRDIKKSWLILYLMFAL
;
A
#
# COMPACT_ATOMS: atom_id res chain seq x y z
N MET A 1 -1.12 8.89 -15.80
CA MET A 1 0.16 8.21 -16.04
C MET A 1 0.93 7.91 -14.74
N LEU A 2 1.22 8.88 -13.86
CA LEU A 2 2.00 8.60 -12.64
C LEU A 2 1.37 7.59 -11.67
N SER A 3 0.04 7.57 -11.51
CA SER A 3 -0.65 6.55 -10.68
C SER A 3 -0.45 5.14 -11.23
N ILE A 4 -0.51 4.96 -12.55
CA ILE A 4 -0.19 3.69 -13.21
C ILE A 4 1.29 3.36 -13.01
N GLY A 5 2.19 4.35 -13.10
CA GLY A 5 3.60 4.16 -12.79
C GLY A 5 3.86 3.69 -11.36
N ALA A 6 3.11 4.20 -10.37
CA ALA A 6 3.17 3.73 -8.99
C ALA A 6 2.68 2.29 -8.86
N PHE A 7 1.58 1.95 -9.53
CA PHE A 7 1.07 0.58 -9.58
C PHE A 7 2.07 -0.39 -10.22
N LEU A 8 2.62 -0.05 -11.39
CA LEU A 8 3.67 -0.84 -12.04
C LEU A 8 4.92 -0.97 -11.17
N GLY A 9 5.25 0.07 -10.41
CA GLY A 9 6.33 0.04 -9.42
C GLY A 9 6.10 -1.02 -8.34
N ILE A 10 4.88 -1.12 -7.79
CA ILE A 10 4.51 -2.19 -6.85
C ILE A 10 4.64 -3.56 -7.53
N SER A 11 4.11 -3.69 -8.75
CA SER A 11 4.13 -4.93 -9.52
C SER A 11 5.54 -5.47 -9.83
N LEU A 12 6.62 -4.70 -9.63
CA LEU A 12 7.99 -5.20 -9.75
C LEU A 12 8.32 -6.30 -8.74
N GLU A 13 7.64 -6.35 -7.59
CA GLU A 13 7.78 -7.47 -6.65
C GLU A 13 7.41 -8.80 -7.32
N ALA A 14 6.31 -8.83 -8.09
CA ALA A 14 5.91 -10.04 -8.81
C ALA A 14 6.98 -10.45 -9.85
N VAL A 15 7.68 -9.49 -10.45
CA VAL A 15 8.82 -9.77 -11.33
C VAL A 15 9.98 -10.39 -10.57
N HIS A 16 10.19 -10.01 -9.30
CA HIS A 16 11.20 -10.66 -8.46
C HIS A 16 10.77 -12.08 -8.08
N ALA A 17 9.60 -12.20 -7.43
CA ALA A 17 9.09 -13.44 -6.84
C ALA A 17 8.79 -14.54 -7.87
N PHE A 18 8.33 -14.18 -9.07
CA PHE A 18 7.99 -15.14 -10.13
C PHE A 18 8.97 -15.15 -11.31
N GLY A 19 9.88 -14.18 -11.36
CA GLY A 19 10.87 -14.09 -12.42
C GLY A 19 12.20 -14.70 -12.01
N TRP A 20 13.07 -13.89 -11.41
CA TRP A 20 14.47 -14.28 -11.21
C TRP A 20 14.71 -15.05 -9.89
N GLU A 21 13.90 -14.85 -8.85
CA GLU A 21 14.11 -15.54 -7.57
C GLU A 21 13.92 -17.06 -7.64
N PRO A 22 12.90 -17.61 -8.32
CA PRO A 22 12.78 -19.06 -8.48
C PRO A 22 13.98 -19.64 -9.23
N ILE A 23 14.55 -18.92 -10.19
CA ILE A 23 15.75 -19.36 -10.92
C ILE A 23 16.95 -19.40 -9.97
N LEU A 24 17.13 -18.37 -9.14
CA LEU A 24 18.25 -18.27 -8.20
C LEU A 24 18.14 -19.29 -7.04
N TYR A 25 16.93 -19.55 -6.57
CA TYR A 25 16.66 -20.38 -5.40
C TYR A 25 16.29 -21.83 -5.71
N GLY A 26 16.37 -22.24 -6.98
CA GLY A 26 16.17 -23.64 -7.37
C GLY A 26 14.69 -24.07 -7.45
N GLY A 27 13.79 -23.15 -7.79
CA GLY A 27 12.38 -23.42 -8.06
C GLY A 27 11.47 -23.42 -6.83
N ILE A 28 11.99 -23.06 -5.65
CA ILE A 28 11.20 -22.98 -4.42
C ILE A 28 10.27 -21.77 -4.42
N THR A 29 9.15 -21.90 -3.72
CA THR A 29 8.15 -20.84 -3.55
C THR A 29 8.46 -19.98 -2.33
N PHE A 30 7.84 -18.79 -2.24
CA PHE A 30 8.06 -17.86 -1.12
C PHE A 30 7.80 -18.51 0.25
N GLN A 31 6.82 -19.41 0.34
CA GLN A 31 6.50 -20.15 1.57
C GLN A 31 7.63 -21.07 2.04
N GLU A 32 8.52 -21.45 1.13
CA GLU A 32 9.64 -22.37 1.37
C GLU A 32 10.96 -21.62 1.60
N TYR A 33 10.96 -20.28 1.55
CA TYR A 33 12.17 -19.48 1.71
C TYR A 33 12.78 -19.66 3.09
N ALA A 34 14.09 -19.95 3.10
CA ALA A 34 14.90 -19.78 4.29
C ALA A 34 14.92 -18.31 4.72
N THR A 35 15.23 -18.05 6.00
CA THR A 35 15.23 -16.69 6.56
C THR A 35 16.05 -15.69 5.74
N TRP A 36 17.23 -16.08 5.25
CA TRP A 36 18.07 -15.17 4.45
C TRP A 36 17.48 -14.88 3.07
N GLN A 37 16.75 -15.83 2.45
CA GLN A 37 16.06 -15.64 1.17
C GLN A 37 14.89 -14.68 1.32
N ALA A 38 14.08 -14.86 2.38
CA ALA A 38 12.99 -13.94 2.71
C ALA A 38 13.49 -12.51 3.00
N VAL A 39 14.57 -12.38 3.78
CA VAL A 39 15.19 -11.08 4.04
C VAL A 39 15.72 -10.46 2.74
N LEU A 40 16.41 -11.22 1.91
CA LEU A 40 16.95 -10.72 0.64
C LEU A 40 15.84 -10.27 -0.32
N HIS A 41 14.76 -11.05 -0.42
CA HIS A 41 13.55 -10.70 -1.18
C HIS A 41 12.98 -9.35 -0.73
N TRP A 42 12.68 -9.21 0.57
CA TRP A 42 12.12 -7.95 1.08
C TRP A 42 13.04 -6.77 0.85
N VAL A 43 14.35 -6.95 1.10
CA VAL A 43 15.38 -5.93 0.88
C VAL A 43 15.35 -5.44 -0.57
N ILE A 44 15.46 -6.35 -1.53
CA ILE A 44 15.47 -5.99 -2.96
C ILE A 44 14.15 -5.32 -3.36
N THR A 45 13.02 -5.84 -2.88
CA THR A 45 11.70 -5.29 -3.19
C THR A 45 11.53 -3.88 -2.67
N TYR A 46 11.77 -3.61 -1.38
CA TYR A 46 11.58 -2.25 -0.86
C TYR A 46 12.62 -1.26 -1.41
N PHE A 47 13.84 -1.70 -1.78
CA PHE A 47 14.80 -0.85 -2.48
C PHE A 47 14.31 -0.47 -3.88
N THR A 48 13.77 -1.44 -4.62
CA THR A 48 13.21 -1.23 -5.96
C THR A 48 12.03 -0.26 -5.91
N TRP A 49 11.15 -0.42 -4.92
CA TRP A 49 10.05 0.49 -4.67
C TRP A 49 10.52 1.89 -4.25
N ALA A 50 11.53 2.00 -3.40
CA ALA A 50 12.09 3.29 -3.03
C ALA A 50 12.64 4.05 -4.26
N VAL A 51 13.32 3.37 -5.18
CA VAL A 51 13.81 3.96 -6.43
C VAL A 51 12.63 4.37 -7.33
N ALA A 52 11.66 3.48 -7.54
CA ALA A 52 10.48 3.78 -8.35
C ALA A 52 9.69 4.97 -7.79
N GLY A 53 9.41 4.96 -6.49
CA GLY A 53 8.76 6.05 -5.76
C GLY A 53 9.54 7.35 -5.91
N TYR A 54 10.85 7.35 -5.67
CA TYR A 54 11.69 8.54 -5.84
C TYR A 54 11.59 9.13 -7.26
N LEU A 55 11.67 8.29 -8.31
CA LEU A 55 11.57 8.74 -9.70
C LEU A 55 10.20 9.34 -10.01
N LEU A 56 9.12 8.75 -9.50
CA LEU A 56 7.76 9.25 -9.67
C LEU A 56 7.56 10.60 -8.98
N ILE A 57 8.01 10.72 -7.73
CA ILE A 57 7.95 11.96 -6.94
C ILE A 57 8.75 13.07 -7.64
N ARG A 58 9.96 12.75 -8.10
CA ARG A 58 10.80 13.68 -8.85
C ARG A 58 10.11 14.12 -10.14
N THR A 59 9.49 13.20 -10.86
CA THR A 59 8.75 13.50 -12.10
C THR A 59 7.55 14.40 -11.81
N ALA A 60 6.78 14.12 -10.76
CA ALA A 60 5.65 14.95 -10.34
C ALA A 60 6.08 16.39 -10.06
N LYS A 61 7.18 16.56 -9.31
CA LYS A 61 7.68 17.89 -8.94
C LYS A 61 8.20 18.67 -10.15
N TYR A 62 9.09 18.07 -10.94
CA TYR A 62 9.84 18.81 -11.97
C TYR A 62 9.21 18.82 -13.36
N ARG A 63 8.30 17.88 -13.67
CA ARG A 63 7.62 17.85 -14.97
C ARG A 63 6.16 18.25 -14.92
N LEU A 64 5.51 18.11 -13.77
CA LEU A 64 4.06 18.36 -13.62
C LEU A 64 3.74 19.45 -12.60
N GLU A 65 4.75 20.13 -12.05
CA GLU A 65 4.62 21.20 -11.05
C GLU A 65 3.74 20.81 -9.85
N PHE A 66 3.75 19.52 -9.52
CA PHE A 66 2.94 18.97 -8.44
C PHE A 66 3.83 18.55 -7.28
N ASP A 67 3.89 19.42 -6.27
CA ASP A 67 4.59 19.13 -5.02
C ASP A 67 3.69 18.34 -4.06
N ILE A 68 3.96 17.04 -3.95
CA ILE A 68 3.24 16.15 -3.04
C ILE A 68 3.58 16.39 -1.57
N TRP A 69 4.68 17.09 -1.28
CA TRP A 69 5.13 17.40 0.07
C TRP A 69 4.55 18.71 0.59
N ALA A 70 3.71 19.38 -0.19
CA ALA A 70 2.99 20.56 0.24
C ALA A 70 2.25 20.30 1.54
N LYS A 71 2.39 21.21 2.51
CA LYS A 71 1.81 21.06 3.84
C LYS A 71 0.28 21.11 3.74
N GLY A 72 -0.38 20.07 4.24
CA GLY A 72 -1.84 20.05 4.34
C GLY A 72 -2.34 20.86 5.54
N GLU A 73 -3.63 21.17 5.52
CA GLU A 73 -4.30 21.87 6.63
C GLU A 73 -4.36 21.01 7.91
N LYS A 74 -4.60 21.66 9.05
CA LYS A 74 -4.85 20.96 10.31
C LYS A 74 -6.16 20.18 10.20
N MET A 75 -6.16 18.95 10.71
CA MET A 75 -7.37 18.13 10.75
C MET A 75 -8.34 18.71 11.78
N ARG A 76 -9.62 18.78 11.40
CA ARG A 76 -10.72 19.07 12.31
C ARG A 76 -10.99 17.86 13.20
N LEU A 77 -11.62 18.08 14.35
CA LEU A 77 -11.92 16.99 15.29
C LEU A 77 -12.72 15.85 14.65
N TRP A 78 -13.74 16.17 13.84
CA TRP A 78 -14.52 15.14 13.15
C TRP A 78 -13.69 14.34 12.14
N GLN A 79 -12.69 14.96 11.49
CA GLN A 79 -11.78 14.25 10.57
C GLN A 79 -10.90 13.27 11.34
N LEU A 80 -10.42 13.68 12.52
CA LEU A 80 -9.66 12.80 13.41
C LEU A 80 -10.51 11.62 13.88
N LEU A 81 -11.75 11.87 14.30
CA LEU A 81 -12.68 10.81 14.71
C LEU A 81 -12.99 9.84 13.56
N ALA A 82 -13.21 10.36 12.35
CA ALA A 82 -13.46 9.54 11.16
C ALA A 82 -12.23 8.68 10.77
N VAL A 83 -11.03 9.24 10.86
CA VAL A 83 -9.78 8.48 10.65
C VAL A 83 -9.59 7.41 11.72
N LEU A 84 -9.81 7.75 12.99
CA LEU A 84 -9.68 6.80 14.09
C LEU A 84 -10.68 5.65 13.93
N PHE A 85 -11.91 5.95 13.54
CA PHE A 85 -12.90 4.94 13.18
C PHE A 85 -12.41 4.04 12.04
N GLY A 86 -11.81 4.63 10.99
CA GLY A 86 -11.22 3.87 9.88
C GLY A 86 -10.12 2.89 10.32
N ILE A 87 -9.23 3.31 11.24
CA ILE A 87 -8.18 2.45 11.81
C ILE A 87 -8.78 1.32 12.65
N ILE A 88 -9.76 1.63 13.51
CA ILE A 88 -10.42 0.61 14.34
C ILE A 88 -11.14 -0.40 13.46
N LEU A 89 -11.84 0.08 12.42
CA LEU A 89 -12.55 -0.77 11.48
C LEU A 89 -11.59 -1.70 10.71
N SER A 90 -10.48 -1.17 10.18
CA SER A 90 -9.50 -2.00 9.47
C SER A 90 -8.84 -3.02 10.40
N ALA A 91 -8.45 -2.62 11.61
CA ALA A 91 -7.89 -3.53 12.61
C ALA A 91 -8.88 -4.61 13.06
N THR A 92 -10.18 -4.29 13.13
CA THR A 92 -11.24 -5.26 13.45
C THR A 92 -11.40 -6.28 12.33
N ILE A 93 -11.44 -5.84 11.06
CA ILE A 93 -11.48 -6.73 9.89
C ILE A 93 -10.24 -7.62 9.87
N SER A 94 -9.06 -7.04 10.09
CA SER A 94 -7.77 -7.73 10.22
C SER A 94 -7.85 -8.80 11.32
N TYR A 95 -8.36 -8.47 12.50
CA TYR A 95 -8.49 -9.40 13.62
C TYR A 95 -9.31 -10.64 13.27
N PHE A 96 -10.46 -10.47 12.62
CA PHE A 96 -11.30 -11.60 12.22
C PHE A 96 -10.68 -12.42 11.08
N SER A 97 -10.02 -11.76 10.12
CA SER A 97 -9.33 -12.42 9.01
C SER A 97 -8.13 -13.27 9.48
N TRP A 98 -7.42 -12.79 10.50
CA TRP A 98 -6.23 -13.46 11.07
C TRP A 98 -6.53 -14.36 12.26
N ASP A 99 -7.79 -14.44 12.72
CA ASP A 99 -8.18 -15.12 13.95
C ASP A 99 -7.31 -14.69 15.15
N GLY A 100 -7.21 -13.38 15.35
CA GLY A 100 -6.38 -12.75 16.38
C GLY A 100 -5.67 -11.48 15.89
N PHE A 101 -4.91 -10.83 16.77
CA PHE A 101 -4.12 -9.65 16.40
C PHE A 101 -3.05 -10.01 15.38
N LYS A 102 -3.16 -9.47 14.16
CA LYS A 102 -2.23 -9.70 13.04
C LYS A 102 -0.77 -9.56 13.46
N VAL A 103 -0.44 -8.47 14.15
CA VAL A 103 0.93 -8.20 14.65
C VAL A 103 1.48 -9.35 15.51
N ILE A 104 0.68 -9.89 16.42
CA ILE A 104 1.09 -10.97 17.32
C ILE A 104 1.24 -12.28 16.53
N LYS A 105 0.29 -12.59 15.64
CA LYS A 105 0.31 -13.79 14.80
C LYS A 105 1.53 -13.79 13.88
N GLU A 106 1.79 -12.67 13.21
CA GLU A 106 2.97 -12.50 12.34
C GLU A 106 4.27 -12.62 13.14
N PHE A 107 4.38 -11.97 14.30
CA PHE A 107 5.56 -12.10 15.15
C PHE A 107 5.82 -13.56 15.56
N THR A 108 4.76 -14.26 15.97
CA THR A 108 4.84 -15.67 16.40
C THR A 108 5.23 -16.59 15.25
N ASN A 109 4.70 -16.34 14.04
CA ASN A 109 4.95 -17.18 12.86
C ASN A 109 6.32 -16.93 12.20
N LEU A 110 6.79 -15.68 12.23
CA LEU A 110 7.99 -15.25 11.51
C LEU A 110 9.24 -15.22 12.39
N GLY A 111 9.06 -15.00 13.70
CA GLY A 111 10.15 -14.69 14.61
C GLY A 111 10.72 -13.28 14.36
N LEU A 112 11.63 -12.85 15.25
CA LEU A 112 12.09 -11.47 15.34
C LEU A 112 12.68 -10.91 14.04
N VAL A 113 13.58 -11.67 13.38
CA VAL A 113 14.31 -11.18 12.19
C VAL A 113 13.35 -10.96 11.03
N LYS A 114 12.56 -11.98 10.68
CA LYS A 114 11.65 -11.88 9.54
C LYS A 114 10.56 -10.84 9.80
N PHE A 115 10.03 -10.80 11.02
CA PHE A 115 9.06 -9.79 11.43
C PHE A 115 9.58 -8.36 11.24
N PHE A 116 10.82 -8.07 11.66
CA PHE A 116 11.41 -6.75 11.51
C PHE A 116 11.49 -6.30 10.05
N PHE A 117 12.01 -7.16 9.16
CA PHE A 117 12.12 -6.82 7.73
C PHE A 117 10.76 -6.73 7.04
N GLN A 118 9.80 -7.59 7.42
CA GLN A 118 8.43 -7.51 6.90
C GLN A 118 7.74 -6.18 7.26
N TYR A 119 7.98 -5.65 8.45
CA TYR A 119 7.35 -4.39 8.86
C TYR A 119 8.00 -3.18 8.17
N ILE A 120 9.31 -3.21 7.87
CA ILE A 120 9.94 -2.24 6.96
C ILE A 120 9.32 -2.34 5.57
N TYR A 121 9.14 -3.56 5.08
CA TYR A 121 8.48 -3.80 3.80
C TYR A 121 7.07 -3.20 3.77
N TYR A 122 6.23 -3.42 4.80
CA TYR A 122 4.90 -2.81 4.90
C TYR A 122 4.92 -1.28 4.92
N MET A 123 5.92 -0.67 5.57
CA MET A 123 6.09 0.79 5.57
C MET A 123 6.35 1.34 4.17
N VAL A 124 7.15 0.65 3.36
CA VAL A 124 7.49 1.06 1.98
C VAL A 124 6.35 0.72 1.02
N GLU A 125 5.70 -0.44 1.17
CA GLU A 125 4.51 -0.81 0.42
C GLU A 125 3.41 0.25 0.58
N THR A 126 3.20 0.70 1.82
CA THR A 126 2.27 1.79 2.14
C THR A 126 2.60 3.08 1.41
N ALA A 127 3.87 3.43 1.32
CA ALA A 127 4.29 4.61 0.57
C ALA A 127 3.94 4.45 -0.92
N MET A 128 4.10 3.26 -1.49
CA MET A 128 3.80 3.02 -2.90
C MET A 128 2.32 3.10 -3.22
N PHE A 129 1.44 2.44 -2.45
CA PHE A 129 0.01 2.55 -2.73
C PHE A 129 -0.55 3.94 -2.36
N LEU A 130 0.08 4.66 -1.41
CA LEU A 130 -0.21 6.09 -1.23
C LEU A 130 0.15 6.91 -2.47
N LEU A 131 1.24 6.60 -3.18
CA LEU A 131 1.54 7.28 -4.46
C LEU A 131 0.48 6.97 -5.53
N ILE A 132 -0.05 5.74 -5.59
CA ILE A 132 -1.21 5.40 -6.45
C ILE A 132 -2.38 6.33 -6.13
N ILE A 133 -2.71 6.47 -4.84
CA ILE A 133 -3.80 7.31 -4.34
C ILE A 133 -3.57 8.78 -4.67
N VAL A 134 -2.40 9.34 -4.33
CA VAL A 134 -2.07 10.76 -4.50
C VAL A 134 -2.15 11.15 -5.99
N PHE A 135 -1.50 10.38 -6.86
CA PHE A 135 -1.50 10.68 -8.29
C PHE A 135 -2.86 10.41 -8.94
N GLY A 136 -3.56 9.35 -8.51
CA GLY A 136 -4.89 9.01 -9.01
C GLY A 136 -5.91 10.08 -8.63
N GLN A 137 -5.86 10.52 -7.37
CA GLN A 137 -6.68 11.62 -6.86
C GLN A 137 -6.44 12.89 -7.68
N LYS A 138 -5.18 13.31 -7.83
CA LYS A 138 -4.85 14.54 -8.56
C LYS A 138 -5.33 14.50 -10.02
N ALA A 139 -5.16 13.38 -10.70
CA ALA A 139 -5.57 13.22 -12.10
C ALA A 139 -7.10 13.34 -12.27
N LEU A 140 -7.87 12.62 -11.45
CA LEU A 140 -9.33 12.64 -11.55
C LEU A 140 -9.96 13.91 -10.97
N GLU A 141 -9.33 14.58 -10.00
CA GLU A 141 -9.77 15.92 -9.56
C GLU A 141 -9.69 16.94 -10.70
N ILE A 142 -8.62 16.90 -11.51
CA ILE A 142 -8.47 17.79 -12.67
C ILE A 142 -9.54 17.44 -13.73
N TRP A 143 -9.72 16.15 -14.01
CA TRP A 143 -10.61 15.71 -15.07
C TRP A 143 -12.09 15.93 -14.74
N THR A 144 -12.53 15.55 -13.54
CA THR A 144 -13.93 15.63 -13.09
C THR A 144 -14.31 16.97 -12.49
N LYS A 145 -13.32 17.80 -12.14
CA LYS A 145 -13.48 19.05 -11.37
C LYS A 145 -14.15 18.84 -10.00
N ASN A 146 -14.14 17.60 -9.47
CA ASN A 146 -14.70 17.27 -8.16
C ASN A 146 -13.61 16.81 -7.20
N ARG A 147 -13.43 17.55 -6.11
CA ARG A 147 -12.39 17.32 -5.10
C ARG A 147 -12.89 16.57 -3.87
N ASN A 148 -14.18 16.29 -3.76
CA ASN A 148 -14.76 15.68 -2.55
C ASN A 148 -14.87 14.15 -2.67
N VAL A 149 -14.67 13.61 -3.87
CA VAL A 149 -14.70 12.16 -4.12
C VAL A 149 -13.31 11.56 -3.92
N PRO A 150 -13.17 10.42 -3.21
CA PRO A 150 -11.89 9.73 -2.99
C PRO A 150 -11.46 8.94 -4.23
N TRP A 151 -11.29 9.63 -5.35
CA TRP A 151 -10.84 9.10 -6.64
C TRP A 151 -9.56 8.26 -6.54
N GLY A 152 -8.59 8.71 -5.75
CA GLY A 152 -7.35 7.98 -5.51
C GLY A 152 -7.59 6.63 -4.83
N GLY A 153 -8.56 6.58 -3.91
CA GLY A 153 -8.97 5.33 -3.26
C GLY A 153 -9.71 4.39 -4.18
N ILE A 154 -10.56 4.92 -5.08
CA ILE A 154 -11.22 4.12 -6.11
C ILE A 154 -10.16 3.48 -7.03
N ILE A 155 -9.18 4.25 -7.51
CA ILE A 155 -8.09 3.72 -8.33
C ILE A 155 -7.26 2.69 -7.56
N CYS A 156 -6.92 2.98 -6.30
CA CYS A 156 -6.18 2.06 -5.45
C CYS A 156 -6.97 0.76 -5.22
N GLY A 157 -8.27 0.84 -4.94
CA GLY A 157 -9.13 -0.31 -4.73
C GLY A 157 -9.26 -1.17 -5.98
N LEU A 158 -9.37 -0.54 -7.16
CA LEU A 158 -9.37 -1.27 -8.44
C LEU A 158 -8.04 -1.97 -8.70
N THR A 159 -6.92 -1.25 -8.56
CA THR A 159 -5.59 -1.81 -8.87
C THR A 159 -5.16 -2.87 -7.85
N TRP A 160 -5.30 -2.58 -6.56
CA TRP A 160 -4.90 -3.47 -5.47
C TRP A 160 -5.89 -4.62 -5.25
N GLY A 161 -7.20 -4.37 -5.38
CA GLY A 161 -8.23 -5.40 -5.29
C GLY A 161 -8.16 -6.40 -6.45
N ILE A 162 -7.84 -5.96 -7.67
CA ILE A 162 -7.61 -6.88 -8.81
C ILE A 162 -6.39 -7.77 -8.54
N VAL A 163 -5.30 -7.24 -7.98
CA VAL A 163 -4.13 -8.06 -7.63
C VAL A 163 -4.52 -9.15 -6.63
N HIS A 164 -5.28 -8.81 -5.58
CA HIS A 164 -5.72 -9.76 -4.55
C HIS A 164 -6.71 -10.81 -5.07
N LEU A 165 -7.52 -10.45 -6.07
CA LEU A 165 -8.42 -11.37 -6.74
C LEU A 165 -7.66 -12.44 -7.55
N VAL A 166 -6.44 -12.15 -8.00
CA VAL A 166 -5.64 -13.02 -8.88
C VAL A 166 -4.46 -13.70 -8.17
N SER A 167 -4.01 -13.19 -7.02
CA SER A 167 -2.74 -13.57 -6.38
C SER A 167 -2.64 -15.00 -5.83
N ARG A 168 -3.73 -15.80 -5.80
CA ARG A 168 -3.72 -17.18 -5.28
C ARG A 168 -3.96 -18.28 -6.33
N GLY A 169 -3.97 -17.93 -7.62
CA GLY A 169 -4.27 -18.90 -8.70
C GLY A 169 -5.74 -19.37 -8.75
N ILE A 170 -6.58 -18.91 -7.82
CA ILE A 170 -8.03 -19.04 -7.77
C ILE A 170 -8.60 -17.62 -7.65
N PHE A 171 -9.76 -17.37 -8.28
CA PHE A 171 -10.51 -16.12 -8.13
C PHE A 171 -10.97 -15.96 -6.67
N ASP A 172 -10.16 -15.28 -5.86
CA ASP A 172 -10.43 -14.99 -4.46
C ASP A 172 -11.25 -13.70 -4.34
N ILE A 173 -12.55 -13.85 -4.62
CA ILE A 173 -13.50 -12.74 -4.67
C ILE A 173 -13.56 -12.01 -3.33
N GLU A 174 -13.47 -12.73 -2.22
CA GLU A 174 -13.52 -12.16 -0.87
C GLU A 174 -12.32 -11.24 -0.63
N ASN A 175 -11.09 -11.72 -0.83
CA ASN A 175 -9.89 -10.91 -0.65
C ASN A 175 -9.81 -9.77 -1.68
N GLY A 176 -10.29 -9.98 -2.90
CA GLY A 176 -10.38 -8.92 -3.91
C GLY A 176 -11.34 -7.79 -3.51
N VAL A 177 -12.53 -8.13 -3.00
CA VAL A 177 -13.53 -7.16 -2.54
C VAL A 177 -13.04 -6.43 -1.28
N LEU A 178 -12.49 -7.15 -0.30
CA LEU A 178 -11.89 -6.55 0.89
C LEU A 178 -10.75 -5.60 0.51
N GLY A 179 -9.90 -6.00 -0.44
CA GLY A 179 -8.84 -5.15 -0.97
C GLY A 179 -9.38 -3.89 -1.64
N ALA A 180 -10.46 -4.00 -2.41
CA ALA A 180 -11.11 -2.84 -3.04
C ALA A 180 -11.71 -1.87 -2.00
N ILE A 181 -12.39 -2.40 -0.98
CA ILE A 181 -12.95 -1.61 0.13
C ILE A 181 -11.83 -0.90 0.89
N LEU A 182 -10.75 -1.61 1.21
CA LEU A 182 -9.61 -1.04 1.92
C LEU A 182 -8.93 0.05 1.10
N GLY A 183 -8.76 -0.16 -0.21
CA GLY A 183 -8.25 0.88 -1.13
C GLY A 183 -9.12 2.13 -1.13
N PHE A 184 -10.45 1.98 -1.13
CA PHE A 184 -11.37 3.11 -0.99
C PHE A 184 -11.20 3.82 0.36
N MET A 185 -11.11 3.07 1.47
CA MET A 185 -10.89 3.62 2.81
C MET A 185 -9.58 4.40 2.90
N PHE A 186 -8.50 3.92 2.26
CA PHE A 186 -7.24 4.65 2.17
C PHE A 186 -7.37 5.98 1.42
N GLY A 187 -8.12 6.01 0.31
CA GLY A 187 -8.40 7.27 -0.39
C GLY A 187 -9.24 8.25 0.43
N ALA A 188 -10.23 7.73 1.18
CA ALA A 188 -11.00 8.55 2.10
C ALA A 188 -10.10 9.12 3.22
N ALA A 189 -9.21 8.32 3.80
CA ALA A 189 -8.24 8.77 4.80
C ALA A 189 -7.28 9.84 4.23
N TYR A 190 -6.85 9.72 2.97
CA TYR A 190 -6.07 10.75 2.28
C TYR A 190 -6.83 12.10 2.19
N LEU A 191 -8.14 12.07 1.91
CA LEU A 191 -8.96 13.28 1.91
C LEU A 191 -9.16 13.85 3.32
N LEU A 192 -9.45 12.99 4.31
CA LEU A 192 -9.67 13.38 5.71
C LEU A 192 -8.43 13.98 6.37
N THR A 193 -7.25 13.57 5.91
CA THR A 193 -5.95 14.14 6.33
C THR A 193 -5.60 15.44 5.61
N ASN A 194 -6.56 16.03 4.88
CA ASN A 194 -6.38 17.23 4.08
C ASN A 194 -5.26 17.09 3.04
N ARG A 195 -5.12 15.88 2.46
CA ARG A 195 -4.12 15.55 1.44
C ARG A 195 -2.67 15.71 1.92
N ASP A 196 -2.45 15.67 3.22
CA ASP A 196 -1.12 15.74 3.82
C ASP A 196 -0.45 14.37 3.76
N ILE A 197 0.49 14.21 2.83
CA ILE A 197 1.12 12.92 2.55
C ILE A 197 1.75 12.26 3.79
N LYS A 198 2.29 13.05 4.73
CA LYS A 198 2.94 12.50 5.93
C LYS A 198 1.90 11.92 6.90
N LYS A 199 0.80 12.65 7.11
CA LYS A 199 -0.32 12.17 7.93
C LYS A 199 -0.98 10.96 7.28
N SER A 200 -1.23 11.04 5.97
CA SER A 200 -1.85 9.94 5.21
C SER A 200 -0.99 8.69 5.27
N TRP A 201 0.32 8.80 5.03
CA TRP A 201 1.21 7.64 5.11
C TRP A 201 1.15 6.94 6.47
N LEU A 202 1.23 7.70 7.57
CA LEU A 202 1.15 7.12 8.92
C LEU A 202 -0.20 6.43 9.15
N ILE A 203 -1.30 7.06 8.77
CA ILE A 203 -2.65 6.52 8.96
C ILE A 203 -2.86 5.26 8.12
N LEU A 204 -2.49 5.30 6.83
CA LEU A 204 -2.60 4.17 5.93
C LEU A 204 -1.74 2.99 6.42
N TYR A 205 -0.54 3.26 6.94
CA TYR A 205 0.34 2.24 7.50
C TYR A 205 -0.32 1.56 8.71
N LEU A 206 -0.90 2.34 9.62
CA LEU A 206 -1.63 1.79 10.77
C LEU A 206 -2.85 0.99 10.32
N MET A 207 -3.57 1.44 9.30
CA MET A 207 -4.73 0.72 8.78
C MET A 207 -4.35 -0.61 8.10
N PHE A 208 -3.14 -0.72 7.56
CA PHE A 208 -2.65 -1.88 6.82
C PHE A 208 -1.88 -2.89 7.70
N ALA A 209 -1.06 -2.38 8.61
CA ALA A 209 -0.16 -3.20 9.43
C ALA A 209 -0.82 -3.74 10.71
N LEU A 210 -1.91 -3.13 11.20
CA LEU A 210 -2.71 -3.60 12.33
C LEU A 210 -3.82 -4.55 11.87
#